data_AF-A0A552F4X4-F1
#
_entry.id   AF-A0A552F4X4-F1
#
_cell.length_a   1.000
_cell.length_b   1.000
_cell.length_c   1.000
_cell.angle_alpha   90.00
_cell.angle_beta   90.00
_cell.angle_gamma   90.00
#
_symmetry.space_group_name_H-M   'P 1'
#
loop_
_entity.id
_entity.type
_entity.pdbx_description
1 polymer ?
#
loop_
_entity_poly.entity_id
_entity_poly.type
_entity_poly.pdbx_seq_one_letter_code
_entity_poly.pdbx_strand_id
1 'polypeptide(L)'
;MKPHDQFAKNYLEELLSPLGQVEISKEITDETRQIDLFFSPHPDRQITVDNLGLLGQIALNSALLEPYRNSPTRADVRNCLAKLTAVFAELQRQAKRENSPYNQEILPRLWILAPLVSETILNGFGAALDPNWPEGVYFLPPLQRTAIINRIRPRGLI
;
A
#
# COMPACT_ATOMS: atom_id res chain seq x y z
N MET A 1 8.28 19.00 6.83
CA MET A 1 7.40 17.80 6.89
C MET A 1 6.34 18.04 7.95
N LYS A 2 5.06 17.72 7.72
CA LYS A 2 3.97 18.05 8.66
C LYS A 2 3.90 16.99 9.79
N PRO A 3 3.72 17.37 11.07
CA PRO A 3 3.82 16.45 12.22
C PRO A 3 2.97 15.19 12.14
N HIS A 4 1.74 15.29 11.62
CA HIS A 4 0.85 14.13 11.51
C HIS A 4 1.26 13.12 10.44
N ASP A 5 1.99 13.54 9.40
CA ASP A 5 2.50 12.60 8.39
C ASP A 5 3.61 11.75 9.01
N GLN A 6 4.44 12.34 9.88
CA GLN A 6 5.45 11.61 10.64
C GLN A 6 4.83 10.66 11.67
N PHE A 7 3.76 11.08 12.35
CA PHE A 7 3.07 10.22 13.30
C PHE A 7 2.53 8.94 12.64
N ALA A 8 1.85 9.06 11.50
CA ALA A 8 1.32 7.90 10.78
C ALA A 8 2.44 6.95 10.31
N LYS A 9 3.55 7.50 9.80
CA LYS A 9 4.73 6.73 9.39
C LYS A 9 5.34 5.95 10.56
N ASN A 10 5.62 6.62 11.68
CA ASN A 10 6.21 5.99 12.86
C ASN A 10 5.29 4.92 13.46
N TYR A 11 3.98 5.19 13.50
CA TYR A 11 3.01 4.24 14.04
C TYR A 11 2.91 2.98 13.17
N LEU A 12 2.86 3.14 11.85
CA LEU A 12 2.86 2.00 10.92
C LEU A 12 4.18 1.23 10.97
N GLU A 13 5.32 1.90 11.10
CA GLU A 13 6.62 1.26 11.29
C GLU A 13 6.65 0.42 12.56
N GLU A 14 6.18 0.94 13.69
CA GLU A 14 6.14 0.21 14.96
C GLU A 14 5.27 -1.07 14.85
N LEU A 15 4.12 -0.97 14.19
CA LEU A 15 3.21 -2.10 14.00
C LEU A 15 3.74 -3.15 13.01
N LEU A 16 4.48 -2.73 11.98
CA LEU A 16 4.91 -3.61 10.88
C LEU A 16 6.31 -4.18 11.07
N SER A 17 7.18 -3.53 11.85
CA SER A 17 8.55 -4.00 12.12
C SER A 17 8.60 -5.42 12.72
N PRO A 18 7.64 -5.87 13.54
CA PRO A 18 7.57 -7.27 13.96
C PRO A 18 7.25 -8.27 12.83
N LEU A 19 6.69 -7.83 11.71
CA LEU A 19 6.26 -8.69 10.60
C LEU A 19 7.27 -8.74 9.44
N GLY A 20 8.14 -7.75 9.33
CA GLY A 20 9.02 -7.59 8.17
C GLY A 20 9.90 -6.36 8.25
N GLN A 21 10.63 -6.13 7.17
CA GLN A 21 11.44 -4.93 7.00
C GLN A 21 10.55 -3.75 6.61
N VAL A 22 10.75 -2.62 7.28
CA VAL A 22 10.10 -1.34 6.99
C VAL A 22 11.14 -0.33 6.53
N GLU A 23 10.87 0.37 5.44
CA GLU A 23 11.64 1.52 4.96
C GLU A 23 10.72 2.76 4.93
N ILE A 24 10.90 3.70 5.88
CA ILE A 24 10.17 4.97 5.89
C ILE A 24 10.79 5.94 4.88
N SER A 25 9.94 6.69 4.16
CA SER A 25 10.36 7.74 3.22
C SER A 25 11.37 7.24 2.19
N LYS A 26 11.17 6.01 1.71
CA LYS A 26 12.05 5.36 0.74
C LYS A 26 12.14 6.20 -0.53
N GLU A 27 13.35 6.60 -0.88
CA GLU A 27 13.61 7.33 -2.12
C GLU A 27 13.42 6.42 -3.34
N ILE A 28 12.88 7.00 -4.41
CA ILE A 28 12.77 6.33 -5.71
C ILE A 28 13.94 6.83 -6.55
N THR A 29 14.79 5.92 -7.02
CA THR A 29 16.10 6.23 -7.61
C THR A 29 16.03 7.18 -8.81
N ASP A 30 14.96 7.08 -9.60
CA ASP A 30 14.77 7.84 -10.85
C ASP A 30 13.82 9.05 -10.70
N GLU A 31 13.34 9.34 -9.48
CA GLU A 31 12.38 10.42 -9.25
C GLU A 31 12.72 11.20 -7.98
N THR A 32 12.46 12.51 -7.94
CA THR A 32 12.54 13.30 -6.69
C THR A 32 11.29 13.04 -5.82
N ARG A 33 10.96 11.77 -5.60
CA ARG A 33 9.78 11.32 -4.88
C ARG A 33 10.17 10.27 -3.86
N GLN A 34 9.38 10.20 -2.79
CA GLN A 34 9.53 9.23 -1.72
C GLN A 34 8.24 8.45 -1.56
N ILE A 35 8.37 7.16 -1.29
CA ILE A 35 7.30 6.31 -0.81
C ILE A 35 7.20 6.53 0.69
N ASP A 36 6.01 6.79 1.20
CA ASP A 36 5.86 7.11 2.61
C ASP A 36 6.32 5.98 3.52
N LEU A 37 5.98 4.74 3.17
CA LEU A 37 6.47 3.53 3.82
C LEU A 37 6.48 2.38 2.81
N PHE A 38 7.62 1.69 2.67
CA PHE A 38 7.75 0.45 1.93
C PHE A 38 7.96 -0.71 2.91
N PHE A 39 7.13 -1.75 2.82
CA PHE A 39 7.17 -2.92 3.67
C PHE A 39 7.52 -4.16 2.86
N SER A 40 8.37 -5.02 3.43
CA SER A 40 8.66 -6.36 2.89
C SER A 40 8.57 -7.41 4.00
N PRO A 41 7.70 -8.44 3.86
CA PRO A 41 7.56 -9.47 4.88
C PRO A 41 8.83 -10.29 5.03
N HIS A 42 9.09 -10.82 6.24
CA HIS A 42 10.16 -11.78 6.42
C HIS A 42 9.79 -13.11 5.73
N PRO A 43 10.64 -13.63 4.82
CA PRO A 43 10.33 -14.84 4.05
C PRO A 43 10.12 -16.08 4.95
N ASP A 44 10.77 -16.10 6.11
CA ASP A 44 10.74 -17.24 7.04
C ASP A 44 9.70 -17.10 8.16
N ARG A 45 8.98 -15.97 8.24
CA ARG A 45 7.94 -15.78 9.26
C ARG A 45 6.56 -16.12 8.70
N GLN A 46 5.89 -17.08 9.33
CA GLN A 46 4.45 -17.20 9.20
C GLN A 46 3.80 -16.00 9.89
N ILE A 47 3.38 -15.02 9.10
CA ILE A 47 2.56 -13.91 9.59
C ILE A 47 1.18 -14.49 9.88
N THR A 48 0.84 -14.67 11.16
CA THR A 48 -0.53 -14.98 11.56
C THR A 48 -1.33 -13.68 11.59
N VAL A 49 -2.40 -13.62 10.80
CA VAL A 49 -3.27 -12.43 10.62
C VAL A 49 -3.97 -12.04 11.94
N ASP A 50 -4.01 -12.96 12.91
CA ASP A 50 -4.86 -12.95 14.10
C ASP A 50 -4.66 -11.74 15.02
N ASN A 51 -3.48 -11.09 15.00
CA ASN A 51 -3.18 -9.98 15.92
C ASN A 51 -3.34 -8.58 15.32
N LEU A 52 -3.25 -8.41 14.00
CA LEU A 52 -3.24 -7.09 13.34
C LEU A 52 -4.43 -6.88 12.39
N GLY A 53 -5.33 -7.85 12.28
CA GLY A 53 -6.53 -7.77 11.46
C GLY A 53 -6.19 -7.40 10.02
N LEU A 54 -6.81 -6.33 9.51
CA LEU A 54 -6.59 -5.86 8.13
C LEU A 54 -5.11 -5.54 7.84
N LEU A 55 -4.39 -4.95 8.80
CA LEU A 55 -2.97 -4.62 8.62
C LEU A 55 -2.12 -5.89 8.51
N GLY A 56 -2.48 -6.94 9.26
CA GLY A 56 -1.85 -8.26 9.13
C GLY A 56 -2.09 -8.88 7.75
N GLN A 57 -3.30 -8.72 7.19
CA GLN A 57 -3.63 -9.19 5.85
C GLN A 57 -2.87 -8.43 4.76
N ILE A 58 -2.70 -7.11 4.91
CA ILE A 58 -1.85 -6.28 4.02
C ILE A 58 -0.40 -6.77 4.05
N ALA A 59 0.11 -7.07 5.24
CA ALA A 59 1.50 -7.47 5.46
C ALA A 59 1.84 -8.89 4.97
N LEU A 60 0.89 -9.66 4.42
CA LEU A 60 1.18 -10.96 3.81
C LEU A 60 2.05 -10.85 2.54
N ASN A 61 2.11 -9.66 1.93
CA ASN A 61 2.93 -9.38 0.75
C ASN A 61 3.67 -8.05 0.94
N SER A 62 4.68 -7.78 0.10
CA SER A 62 5.29 -6.46 0.08
C SER A 62 4.26 -5.36 -0.24
N ALA A 63 4.39 -4.22 0.41
CA ALA A 63 3.40 -3.15 0.36
C ALA A 63 4.03 -1.76 0.29
N LEU A 64 3.45 -0.89 -0.52
CA LEU A 64 3.66 0.56 -0.44
C LEU A 64 2.48 1.14 0.32
N LEU A 65 2.71 1.81 1.45
CA LEU A 65 1.68 2.40 2.29
C LEU A 65 1.76 3.93 2.20
N GLU A 66 0.67 4.54 1.72
CA GLU A 66 0.55 5.99 1.52
C GLU A 66 -0.63 6.51 2.36
N PRO A 67 -0.38 6.90 3.63
CA PRO A 67 -1.42 7.43 4.51
C PRO A 67 -1.77 8.89 4.22
N TYR A 68 -3.06 9.16 4.06
CA TYR A 68 -3.64 10.48 3.85
C TYR A 68 -4.49 10.91 5.05
N ARG A 69 -4.36 12.18 5.43
CA ARG A 69 -5.18 12.80 6.49
C ARG A 69 -6.54 13.29 6.01
N ASN A 70 -6.63 13.58 4.72
CA ASN A 70 -7.81 14.10 4.05
C ASN A 70 -8.12 13.19 2.87
N SER A 71 -9.29 13.36 2.24
CA SER A 71 -9.56 12.65 0.99
C SER A 71 -8.46 12.96 -0.03
N PRO A 72 -7.82 11.95 -0.62
CA PRO A 72 -6.86 12.15 -1.70
C PRO A 72 -7.61 12.77 -2.88
N THR A 73 -6.92 13.61 -3.65
CA THR A 73 -7.39 14.11 -4.94
C THR A 73 -7.08 13.11 -6.06
N ARG A 74 -7.61 13.34 -7.26
CA ARG A 74 -7.23 12.56 -8.46
C ARG A 74 -5.72 12.66 -8.76
N ALA A 75 -5.10 13.80 -8.45
CA ALA A 75 -3.66 13.98 -8.64
C ALA A 75 -2.87 13.16 -7.61
N ASP A 76 -3.34 13.13 -6.36
CA ASP A 76 -2.73 12.33 -5.30
C ASP A 76 -2.73 10.83 -5.64
N VAL A 77 -3.88 10.27 -6.05
CA VAL A 77 -3.96 8.86 -6.46
C VAL A 77 -3.02 8.56 -7.64
N ARG A 78 -2.96 9.44 -8.65
CA ARG A 78 -2.02 9.29 -9.78
C ARG A 78 -0.56 9.35 -9.35
N ASN A 79 -0.24 10.22 -8.38
CA ASN A 79 1.10 10.30 -7.83
C ASN A 79 1.49 9.00 -7.11
N CYS A 80 0.59 8.41 -6.32
CA CYS A 80 0.84 7.10 -5.71
C CYS A 80 1.03 6.00 -6.75
N LEU A 81 0.20 5.97 -7.81
CA LEU A 81 0.35 5.02 -8.92
C LEU A 81 1.69 5.18 -9.66
N ALA A 82 2.15 6.42 -9.84
CA ALA A 82 3.47 6.69 -10.43
C ALA A 82 4.59 6.12 -9.55
N LYS A 83 4.53 6.31 -8.22
CA LYS A 83 5.49 5.71 -7.27
C LYS A 83 5.53 4.18 -7.39
N LEU A 84 4.36 3.51 -7.43
CA LEU A 84 4.28 2.06 -7.60
C LEU A 84 4.92 1.60 -8.94
N THR A 85 4.63 2.32 -10.02
CA THR A 85 5.18 2.00 -11.35
C THR A 85 6.71 2.15 -11.37
N ALA A 86 7.25 3.17 -10.69
CA ALA A 86 8.69 3.34 -10.56
C ALA A 86 9.34 2.19 -9.78
N VAL A 87 8.70 1.72 -8.70
CA VAL A 87 9.15 0.52 -7.97
C VAL A 87 9.16 -0.72 -8.86
N PHE A 88 8.15 -0.92 -9.72
CA PHE A 88 8.16 -2.05 -10.66
C PHE A 88 9.36 -1.97 -11.62
N ALA A 89 9.68 -0.79 -12.13
CA ALA A 89 10.85 -0.58 -12.98
C ALA A 89 12.17 -0.87 -12.25
N GLU A 90 12.30 -0.45 -10.98
CA GLU A 90 13.46 -0.76 -10.14
C GLU A 90 13.63 -2.27 -9.94
N LEU A 91 12.56 -2.97 -9.55
CA LEU A 91 12.57 -4.42 -9.35
C LEU A 91 12.92 -5.17 -10.64
N GLN A 92 12.37 -4.73 -11.79
CA GLN A 92 12.69 -5.33 -13.08
C GLN A 92 14.16 -5.16 -13.46
N ARG A 93 14.74 -3.98 -13.21
CA ARG A 93 16.17 -3.72 -13.43
C ARG A 93 17.04 -4.53 -12.46
N GLN A 94 16.64 -4.66 -11.20
CA GLN A 94 17.32 -5.48 -10.21
C GLN A 94 17.36 -6.95 -10.67
N ALA A 95 16.22 -7.53 -11.02
CA ALA A 95 16.14 -8.90 -11.51
C ALA A 95 17.05 -9.14 -12.74
N LYS A 96 17.08 -8.18 -13.68
CA LYS A 96 17.99 -8.24 -14.83
C LYS A 96 19.47 -8.20 -14.43
N ARG A 97 19.85 -7.34 -13.48
CA ARG A 97 21.24 -7.23 -13.00
C ARG A 97 21.71 -8.48 -12.25
N GLU A 98 20.81 -9.09 -11.49
CA GLU A 98 21.07 -10.28 -10.67
C GLU A 98 20.87 -11.59 -11.44
N ASN A 99 20.42 -11.52 -12.70
CA ASN A 99 20.02 -12.68 -13.51
C ASN A 99 19.00 -13.58 -12.78
N SER A 100 18.07 -12.97 -12.05
CA SER A 100 17.03 -13.64 -11.28
C SER A 100 15.64 -13.51 -11.95
N PRO A 101 14.69 -14.42 -11.66
CA PRO A 101 13.35 -14.32 -12.23
C PRO A 101 12.61 -13.06 -11.77
N TYR A 102 12.01 -12.33 -12.71
CA TYR A 102 11.06 -11.27 -12.40
C TYR A 102 9.67 -11.87 -12.14
N ASN A 103 9.41 -12.25 -10.89
CA ASN A 103 8.15 -12.88 -10.50
C ASN A 103 7.07 -11.81 -10.27
N GLN A 104 6.06 -11.79 -11.16
CA GLN A 104 4.94 -10.86 -11.07
C GLN A 104 3.99 -11.14 -9.91
N GLU A 105 3.96 -12.37 -9.38
CA GLU A 105 3.05 -12.77 -8.31
C GLU A 105 3.42 -12.10 -6.99
N ILE A 106 4.72 -11.96 -6.72
CA ILE A 106 5.27 -11.39 -5.48
C ILE A 106 5.50 -9.87 -5.53
N LEU A 107 5.06 -9.20 -6.61
CA LEU A 107 5.22 -7.75 -6.74
C LEU A 107 4.49 -7.01 -5.60
N PRO A 108 5.01 -5.87 -5.14
CA PRO A 108 4.36 -5.12 -4.08
C PRO A 108 2.99 -4.60 -4.53
N ARG A 109 2.13 -4.34 -3.55
CA ARG A 109 0.83 -3.69 -3.75
C ARG A 109 0.84 -2.30 -3.12
N LEU A 110 0.30 -1.31 -3.82
CA LEU A 110 0.04 0.01 -3.25
C LEU A 110 -1.24 0.00 -2.41
N TRP A 111 -1.16 0.60 -1.23
CA TRP A 111 -2.25 0.79 -0.28
C TRP A 111 -2.37 2.27 0.07
N ILE A 112 -3.40 2.92 -0.46
CA ILE A 112 -3.74 4.31 -0.12
C ILE A 112 -4.69 4.28 1.07
N LEU A 113 -4.24 4.80 2.21
CA LEU A 113 -5.04 4.80 3.46
C LEU A 113 -5.64 6.19 3.65
N ALA A 114 -6.96 6.33 3.57
CA ALA A 114 -7.60 7.63 3.72
C ALA A 114 -8.87 7.54 4.57
N PRO A 115 -9.16 8.55 5.40
CA PRO A 115 -10.37 8.55 6.25
C PRO A 115 -11.65 8.69 5.44
N LEU A 116 -11.59 9.28 4.25
CA LEU A 116 -12.71 9.40 3.34
C LEU A 116 -12.21 9.41 1.90
N VAL A 117 -12.86 8.69 1.01
CA VAL A 117 -12.62 8.77 -0.44
C VAL A 117 -13.96 8.92 -1.14
N SER A 118 -14.09 9.93 -2.00
CA SER A 118 -15.33 10.17 -2.75
C SER A 118 -15.63 9.06 -3.76
N GLU A 119 -16.91 8.77 -3.97
CA GLU A 119 -17.37 7.83 -5.01
C GLU A 119 -16.88 8.22 -6.40
N THR A 120 -16.81 9.52 -6.71
CA THR A 120 -16.26 10.02 -7.98
C THR A 120 -14.82 9.57 -8.19
N ILE A 121 -13.99 9.55 -7.14
CA ILE A 121 -12.61 9.06 -7.23
C ILE A 121 -12.60 7.54 -7.35
N LEU A 122 -13.34 6.83 -6.50
CA LEU A 122 -13.39 5.36 -6.55
C LEU A 122 -13.84 4.87 -7.93
N ASN A 123 -14.98 5.37 -8.43
CA ASN A 123 -15.51 5.02 -9.74
C ASN A 123 -14.59 5.48 -10.88
N GLY A 124 -14.00 6.67 -10.76
CA GLY A 124 -13.11 7.23 -11.78
C GLY A 124 -11.82 6.43 -12.00
N PHE A 125 -11.35 5.70 -10.99
CA PHE A 125 -10.21 4.77 -11.11
C PHE A 125 -10.65 3.30 -11.27
N GLY A 126 -11.95 3.03 -11.37
CA GLY A 126 -12.48 1.66 -11.45
C GLY A 126 -12.27 0.85 -10.18
N ALA A 127 -12.22 1.50 -9.02
CA ALA A 127 -12.03 0.84 -7.73
C ALA A 127 -13.32 0.12 -7.31
N ALA A 128 -13.23 -1.18 -7.01
CA ALA A 128 -14.37 -2.03 -6.66
C ALA A 128 -14.12 -2.79 -5.35
N LEU A 129 -15.20 -3.15 -4.65
CA LEU A 129 -15.12 -4.00 -3.46
C LEU A 129 -14.74 -5.44 -3.85
N ASP A 130 -13.97 -6.11 -3.00
CA ASP A 130 -13.70 -7.55 -3.08
C ASP A 130 -14.48 -8.27 -1.96
N PRO A 131 -15.31 -9.29 -2.26
CA PRO A 131 -16.06 -10.04 -1.25
C PRO A 131 -15.21 -10.69 -0.15
N ASN A 132 -13.92 -10.95 -0.43
CA ASN A 132 -12.98 -11.54 0.50
C ASN A 132 -12.34 -10.51 1.45
N TRP A 133 -12.66 -9.23 1.29
CA TRP A 133 -12.15 -8.14 2.11
C TRP A 133 -13.28 -7.41 2.85
N PRO A 134 -12.98 -6.76 3.99
CA PRO A 134 -13.95 -5.94 4.69
C PRO A 134 -14.51 -4.80 3.82
N GLU A 135 -15.73 -4.37 4.13
CA GLU A 135 -16.30 -3.17 3.52
C GLU A 135 -15.40 -1.96 3.79
N GLY A 136 -15.16 -1.14 2.77
CA GLY A 136 -14.23 -0.02 2.84
C GLY A 136 -12.87 -0.29 2.20
N VAL A 137 -12.57 -1.53 1.81
CA VAL A 137 -11.39 -1.89 1.01
C VAL A 137 -11.78 -2.00 -0.46
N TYR A 138 -11.27 -1.08 -1.28
CA TYR A 138 -11.54 -1.03 -2.71
C TYR A 138 -10.27 -1.36 -3.50
N PHE A 139 -10.38 -2.22 -4.50
CA PHE A 139 -9.29 -2.62 -5.38
C PHE A 139 -9.44 -1.97 -6.75
N LEU A 140 -8.37 -1.38 -7.26
CA LEU A 140 -8.26 -0.96 -8.65
C LEU A 140 -8.13 -2.21 -9.55
N PRO A 141 -8.27 -2.08 -10.89
CA PRO A 141 -8.12 -3.20 -11.82
C PRO A 141 -6.86 -4.03 -11.53
N PRO A 142 -6.92 -5.38 -11.55
CA PRO A 142 -5.94 -6.25 -10.89
C PRO A 142 -4.47 -5.98 -11.25
N LEU A 143 -4.18 -5.67 -12.51
CA LEU A 143 -2.82 -5.41 -13.01
C LEU A 143 -2.22 -4.10 -12.48
N GLN A 144 -3.02 -3.20 -11.92
CA GLN A 144 -2.54 -1.97 -11.29
C GLN A 144 -2.05 -2.19 -9.85
N ARG A 145 -2.25 -3.39 -9.27
CA ARG A 145 -1.83 -3.78 -7.91
C ARG A 145 -2.00 -2.65 -6.88
N THR A 146 -3.19 -2.06 -6.83
CA THR A 146 -3.50 -0.94 -5.95
C THR A 146 -4.82 -1.18 -5.23
N ALA A 147 -4.83 -0.83 -3.95
CA ALA A 147 -6.01 -0.81 -3.11
C ALA A 147 -6.14 0.55 -2.40
N ILE A 148 -7.37 0.95 -2.16
CA ILE A 148 -7.74 2.16 -1.43
C ILE A 148 -8.55 1.71 -0.22
N ILE A 149 -8.07 2.07 0.96
CA ILE A 149 -8.79 1.87 2.21
C ILE A 149 -9.47 3.20 2.55
N ASN A 150 -10.80 3.15 2.50
CA ASN A 150 -11.70 4.19 2.97
C ASN A 150 -12.12 3.88 4.42
N ARG A 151 -12.85 4.78 5.10
CA ARG A 151 -13.46 4.48 6.40
C ARG A 151 -14.23 3.16 6.33
N ILE A 152 -13.72 2.18 7.08
CA ILE A 152 -14.33 0.87 7.26
C ILE A 152 -15.55 1.09 8.14
N ARG A 153 -16.76 0.80 7.63
CA ARG A 153 -17.94 0.71 8.48
C ARG A 153 -17.95 -0.69 9.10
N PRO A 154 -18.04 -0.82 10.43
CA PRO A 154 -18.26 -2.12 11.02
C PRO A 154 -19.58 -2.68 10.50
N ARG A 155 -19.57 -3.91 9.97
CA ARG A 155 -20.82 -4.61 9.63
C ARG A 155 -21.67 -4.70 10.89
N GLY A 156 -22.81 -3.99 10.93
CA GLY A 156 -23.84 -4.20 11.95
C GLY A 156 -24.08 -3.09 13.00
N LEU A 157 -23.65 -1.84 12.80
CA LEU A 157 -24.24 -0.72 13.56
C LEU A 157 -25.17 0.12 12.67
N ILE A 158 -26.46 0.06 13.02
CA ILE A 158 -27.51 1.01 12.63
C ILE A 158 -27.30 2.30 13.43
#